data_AF-A0A6G3X9T5-F1
#
_entry.id   AF-A0A6G3X9T5-F1
#
_cell.length_a   1.000
_cell.length_b   1.000
_cell.length_c   1.000
_cell.angle_alpha   90.00
_cell.angle_beta   90.00
_cell.angle_gamma   90.00
#
_symmetry.space_group_name_H-M   'P 1'
#
loop_
_entity.id
_entity.type
_entity.pdbx_description
1 polymer ?
#
loop_
_entity_poly.entity_id
_entity_poly.type
_entity_poly.pdbx_seq_one_letter_code
_entity_poly.pdbx_strand_id
1 'polypeptide(L)' 'MRGEDPFDAGATTTGILRQPKAVWATAGASVVAFMGIGLVDPILPSIARGLDASASQVSLLFTSYFLITAFAMLVTGFVS' A
#
# COMPACT_ATOMS: atom_id res chain seq x y z
N MET A 1 0.39 -7.38 -43.05
CA MET A 1 1.52 -6.77 -42.32
C MET A 1 1.14 -6.80 -40.85
N ARG A 2 1.64 -7.80 -40.10
CA ARG A 2 1.30 -7.99 -38.67
C ARG A 2 1.94 -6.86 -37.88
N GLY A 3 1.13 -6.17 -37.07
CA GLY A 3 1.61 -5.14 -36.16
C GLY A 3 2.48 -5.76 -35.08
N GLU A 4 3.64 -5.15 -34.86
CA GLU A 4 4.47 -5.37 -33.69
C GLU A 4 3.86 -4.56 -32.56
N ASP A 5 3.14 -5.24 -31.67
CA ASP A 5 2.59 -4.68 -30.46
C ASP A 5 3.71 -4.42 -29.44
N PRO A 6 3.91 -3.17 -28.98
CA PRO A 6 4.98 -2.82 -28.03
C PRO A 6 4.88 -3.50 -26.66
N PHE A 7 3.82 -4.26 -26.42
CA PHE A 7 3.50 -4.92 -25.16
C PHE A 7 3.94 -6.40 -25.12
N ASP A 8 4.38 -6.97 -26.24
CA ASP A 8 4.85 -8.38 -26.29
C ASP A 8 6.33 -8.56 -25.85
N ALA A 9 7.00 -7.46 -25.48
CA ALA A 9 8.39 -7.45 -25.02
C ALA A 9 8.59 -7.81 -23.53
N GLY A 10 7.73 -8.67 -22.97
CA GLY A 10 7.71 -9.00 -21.53
C GLY A 10 7.98 -10.46 -21.16
N ALA A 11 7.99 -11.39 -22.13
CA ALA A 11 7.89 -12.83 -21.84
C ALA A 11 9.14 -13.64 -22.25
N THR A 12 10.35 -13.12 -22.05
CA THR A 12 11.57 -13.90 -22.37
C THR A 12 12.70 -13.70 -21.35
N THR A 13 12.49 -14.22 -20.14
CA THR A 13 13.47 -14.96 -19.30
C THR A 13 12.88 -15.07 -17.88
N THR A 14 12.17 -16.17 -17.65
CA THR A 14 11.46 -16.51 -16.40
C THR A 14 12.46 -16.77 -15.26
N GLY A 15 12.78 -15.75 -14.49
CA GLY A 15 13.51 -15.88 -13.23
C GLY A 15 13.08 -14.81 -12.23
N ILE A 16 12.69 -15.22 -11.03
CA ILE A 16 12.18 -14.30 -9.98
C ILE A 16 13.20 -13.22 -9.58
N LEU A 17 14.49 -13.49 -9.82
CA LEU A 17 15.60 -12.58 -9.52
C LEU A 17 15.96 -11.63 -10.68
N ARG A 18 15.37 -11.78 -11.88
CA ARG A 18 15.66 -10.95 -13.07
C ARG A 18 14.44 -10.14 -13.50
N GLN A 19 13.77 -9.50 -12.54
CA GLN A 19 12.62 -8.64 -12.79
C GLN A 19 13.05 -7.19 -13.12
N PRO A 20 12.28 -6.44 -13.93
CA PRO A 20 12.52 -5.01 -14.17
C PRO A 20 12.64 -4.19 -12.88
N LYS A 21 13.43 -3.11 -12.90
CA LYS A 21 13.65 -2.24 -11.73
C LYS A 21 12.34 -1.70 -11.12
N ALA A 22 11.33 -1.48 -11.95
CA ALA A 22 10.00 -1.04 -11.52
C ALA A 22 9.32 -2.08 -10.60
N VAL A 23 9.47 -3.37 -10.87
CA VAL A 23 8.88 -4.45 -10.03
C VAL A 23 9.49 -4.43 -8.63
N TRP A 24 10.81 -4.29 -8.54
CA TRP A 24 11.51 -4.18 -7.25
C TRP A 24 11.16 -2.90 -6.49
N ALA A 25 10.96 -1.78 -7.20
CA ALA A 25 10.52 -0.53 -6.58
C ALA A 25 9.11 -0.67 -5.97
N THR A 26 8.15 -1.21 -6.73
CA THR A 26 6.78 -1.43 -6.24
C THR A 26 6.73 -2.46 -5.11
N ALA A 27 7.49 -3.55 -5.23
CA ALA A 27 7.59 -4.56 -4.16
C ALA A 27 8.18 -3.96 -2.87
N GLY A 28 9.26 -3.17 -2.97
CA GLY A 28 9.87 -2.49 -1.83
C GLY A 28 8.92 -1.45 -1.19
N ALA A 29 8.27 -0.63 -2.01
CA ALA A 29 7.28 0.34 -1.53
C ALA A 29 6.11 -0.34 -0.81
N SER A 30 5.65 -1.48 -1.32
CA SER A 30 4.58 -2.27 -0.71
C SER A 30 5.02 -2.82 0.65
N VAL A 31 6.21 -3.41 0.76
CA VAL A 31 6.74 -3.92 2.03
C VAL A 31 6.82 -2.81 3.09
N VAL A 32 7.35 -1.63 2.75
CA VAL A 32 7.44 -0.49 3.68
C VAL A 32 6.05 -0.01 4.11
N ALA A 33 5.09 0.08 3.18
CA ALA A 33 3.72 0.46 3.50
C ALA A 33 3.07 -0.54 4.47
N PHE A 34 3.20 -1.85 4.22
CA PHE A 34 2.63 -2.89 5.09
C PHE A 34 3.34 -3.00 6.45
N MET A 35 4.66 -2.81 6.50
CA MET A 35 5.39 -2.72 7.78
C MET A 35 4.95 -1.50 8.60
N GLY A 36 4.67 -0.37 7.95
CA GLY A 36 4.12 0.83 8.58
C GLY A 36 2.75 0.57 9.22
N ILE A 37 1.87 -0.20 8.57
CA ILE A 37 0.56 -0.58 9.13
C ILE A 37 0.72 -1.59 10.28
N GLY A 38 1.63 -2.57 10.16
CA GLY A 38 1.85 -3.59 11.20
C GLY A 38 2.49 -3.07 12.50
N LEU A 39 3.26 -1.99 12.44
CA LEU A 39 3.82 -1.32 13.62
C LEU A 39 2.84 -0.36 14.31
N VAL A 40 1.72 -0.02 13.67
CA VAL A 40 0.70 0.87 14.24
C VAL A 40 -0.17 0.15 15.29
N ASP A 41 -0.42 -1.15 15.12
CA ASP A 41 -1.24 -1.94 16.04
C ASP A 41 -0.67 -2.01 17.48
N PRO A 42 0.65 -2.24 17.70
CA PRO A 42 1.23 -2.22 19.05
C PRO A 42 1.49 -0.82 19.65
N ILE A 43 1.33 0.28 18.90
CA ILE A 43 1.61 1.65 19.38
C ILE A 43 0.37 2.40 19.90
N LEU A 44 -0.83 1.99 19.47
CA LEU A 44 -2.09 2.60 19.88
C LEU A 44 -2.45 2.38 21.36
N PRO A 45 -2.26 1.18 21.96
CA PRO A 45 -2.61 0.94 23.37
C PRO A 45 -1.67 1.61 24.37
N SER A 46 -0.40 1.85 24.00
CA SER A 46 0.60 2.49 24.85
C SER A 46 0.42 4.00 24.96
N ILE A 47 -0.20 4.64 23.95
CA ILE A 47 -0.58 6.07 23.97
C ILE A 47 -1.98 6.27 24.60
N ALA A 48 -2.92 5.35 24.40
CA ALA A 48 -4.28 5.44 24.98
C ALA A 48 -4.31 5.42 26.52
N ARG A 49 -3.32 4.79 27.18
CA ARG A 49 -3.17 4.83 28.64
C ARG A 49 -2.80 6.22 29.18
N GLY A 50 -2.32 7.14 28.34
CA GLY A 50 -1.90 8.48 28.75
C GLY A 50 -2.98 9.56 28.67
N LEU A 51 -4.14 9.30 28.06
CA LEU A 51 -5.10 10.35 27.69
C LEU A 51 -6.58 10.09 28.02
N ASP A 52 -6.92 9.00 28.71
CA ASP A 52 -8.30 8.73 29.18
C ASP A 52 -9.36 8.66 28.04
N ALA A 53 -9.00 8.05 26.89
CA ALA A 53 -9.89 7.90 25.73
C ALA A 53 -10.24 6.42 25.48
N SER A 54 -11.53 6.14 25.21
CA SER A 54 -12.04 4.80 24.92
C SER A 54 -11.35 4.17 23.70
N ALA A 55 -10.99 2.89 23.79
CA ALA A 55 -10.43 2.10 22.68
C ALA A 55 -11.28 2.17 21.39
N SER A 56 -12.58 2.46 21.50
CA SER A 56 -13.48 2.63 20.35
C SER A 56 -13.25 3.93 19.56
N GLN A 57 -12.80 5.03 20.20
CA GLN A 57 -12.48 6.27 19.48
C GLN A 57 -11.22 6.11 18.66
N VAL A 58 -10.22 5.42 19.21
CA VAL A 58 -8.93 5.22 18.54
C VAL A 58 -9.09 4.30 17.32
N SER A 59 -9.85 3.21 17.44
CA SER A 59 -10.14 2.32 16.30
C SER A 59 -10.99 2.99 15.23
N LEU A 60 -11.97 3.82 15.61
CA LEU A 60 -12.75 4.63 14.68
C LEU A 60 -11.88 5.62 13.92
N LEU A 61 -10.95 6.30 14.60
CA LEU A 61 -10.09 7.32 13.99
C LEU A 61 -9.12 6.69 12.99
N PHE A 62 -8.55 5.53 13.33
CA PHE A 62 -7.68 4.77 12.42
C PHE A 62 -8.43 4.20 11.22
N THR A 63 -9.62 3.62 11.43
CA THR A 63 -10.47 3.11 10.35
C THR A 63 -10.92 4.25 9.43
N SER A 64 -11.27 5.41 9.99
CA SER A 64 -11.70 6.60 9.24
C SER A 64 -10.55 7.18 8.41
N TYR A 65 -9.34 7.22 8.95
CA TYR A 65 -8.15 7.66 8.21
C TYR A 65 -7.87 6.76 7.00
N PHE A 66 -7.88 5.43 7.18
CA PHE A 66 -7.70 4.52 6.05
C PHE A 66 -8.84 4.60 5.04
N LEU A 67 -10.08 4.76 5.50
CA LEU A 67 -11.24 4.90 4.64
C LEU A 67 -11.10 6.12 3.72
N ILE A 68 -10.77 7.29 4.28
CA ILE A 68 -10.56 8.52 3.52
C ILE A 68 -9.38 8.36 2.56
N THR A 69 -8.27 7.78 3.02
CA THR A 69 -7.07 7.58 2.20
C THR A 69 -7.34 6.65 1.02
N ALA A 70 -8.02 5.52 1.25
CA ALA A 70 -8.40 4.58 0.20
C ALA A 70 -9.38 5.22 -0.79
N PHE A 71 -10.35 5.98 -0.29
CA PHE A 71 -11.29 6.72 -1.13
C PHE A 71 -10.59 7.76 -2.01
N ALA A 72 -9.65 8.54 -1.45
CA ALA A 72 -8.88 9.52 -2.19
C ALA A 72 -7.99 8.87 -3.27
N MET A 73 -7.36 7.73 -2.97
CA MET A 73 -6.59 6.96 -3.95
C MET A 73 -7.47 6.41 -5.08
N LEU A 74 -8.68 5.92 -4.78
CA LEU A 74 -9.65 5.46 -5.77
C LEU A 74 -10.05 6.59 -6.73
N VAL A 75 -10.40 7.77 -6.19
CA VAL A 75 -10.76 8.94 -6.99
C VAL A 75 -9.59 9.39 -7.86
N THR A 76 -8.38 9.47 -7.29
CA THR A 76 -7.18 9.87 -8.04
C THR A 76 -6.89 8.90 -9.18
N GLY A 77 -7.03 7.59 -8.95
CA GLY A 77 -6.87 6.57 -9.99
C GLY A 77 -7.98 6.54 -11.04
N PHE A 78 -9.19 7.00 -10.72
CA PHE A 78 -10.26 7.15 -11.71
C PHE A 78 -10.03 8.35 -12.64
N VAL A 79 -9.34 9.39 -12.16
CA VAL A 79 -9.08 10.62 -12.91
C VAL A 79 -7.76 10.57 -13.71
N SER A 80 -6.80 9.74 -13.28
CA SER A 80 -5.44 9.63 -13.87
C SER A 80 -5.31 8.50 -14.90
#